data_AF-A0A967WFS6-F1
#
_entry.id   AF-A0A967WFS6-F1
#
_cell.length_a   1.000
_cell.length_b   1.000
_cell.length_c   1.000
_cell.angle_alpha   90.00
_cell.angle_beta   90.00
_cell.angle_gamma   90.00
#
_symmetry.space_group_name_H-M   'P 1'
#
loop_
_entity.id
_entity.type
_entity.pdbx_description
1 polymer ?
#
loop_
_entity_poly.entity_id
_entity_poly.type
_entity_poly.pdbx_seq_one_letter_code
_entity_poly.pdbx_strand_id
1 'polypeptide(L)'
;MGSLAHLAQVLPPQVPPPTPLASPEPDTLAQVVAVPSILLSFADQPILVNELVAPSLVSWQQELLEESGWDFMSKTLGSWRNIDQVRKREMYAYDYGFLSWHKAGRALDLSLDYKVDGINQMVLAREDLGEQVYWRMYLRTAKQDGTQGEPLKENPWLHWWHIVPEHDREAYDAGGKRLPIPSGYYADVTDIAKRHGWERIACYAIEDDYHWNTDSNATEYWHYERTDGMIWWDAMQQLYTPQQLEENVGWRVSLNKAQTKEMMLSKGVPTASP
;
A
#
# COMPACT_ATOMS: atom_id res chain seq x y z
N MET A 1 11.14 4.23 22.34
CA MET A 1 10.36 5.46 22.66
C MET A 1 11.23 6.66 22.32
N GLY A 2 11.05 7.26 21.14
CA GLY A 2 11.71 8.51 20.78
C GLY A 2 10.67 9.63 20.86
N SER A 3 10.90 10.64 21.67
CA SER A 3 10.05 11.83 21.67
C SER A 3 10.21 12.58 20.34
N LEU A 4 9.22 13.40 19.98
CA LEU A 4 9.21 14.29 18.80
C LEU A 4 10.54 15.07 18.61
N ALA A 5 11.27 15.35 19.69
CA ALA A 5 12.54 16.07 19.64
C ALA A 5 13.70 15.26 19.01
N HIS A 6 13.66 13.93 19.03
CA HIS A 6 14.68 13.10 18.41
C HIS A 6 14.42 12.86 16.91
N LEU A 7 13.15 12.91 16.49
CA LEU A 7 12.75 12.73 15.08
C LEU A 7 13.08 13.95 14.22
N ALA A 8 13.08 15.17 14.79
CA ALA A 8 13.38 16.40 14.07
C ALA A 8 14.80 16.47 13.44
N GLN A 9 15.75 15.68 13.93
CA GLN A 9 17.11 15.62 13.35
C GLN A 9 17.24 14.63 12.19
N VAL A 10 16.24 13.78 11.97
CA VAL A 10 16.22 12.72 10.95
C VAL A 10 15.21 13.04 9.83
N LEU A 11 14.29 13.97 10.06
CA LEU A 11 13.34 14.43 9.06
C LEU A 11 14.01 15.41 8.07
N PRO A 12 13.84 15.22 6.76
CA PRO A 12 14.31 16.18 5.77
C PRO A 12 13.52 17.51 5.87
N PRO A 13 14.01 18.61 5.28
CA PRO A 13 13.27 19.87 5.23
C PRO A 13 11.88 19.70 4.57
N GLN A 14 10.91 20.52 4.96
CA GLN A 14 9.56 20.55 4.37
C GLN A 14 9.64 20.60 2.84
N VAL A 15 9.02 19.60 2.20
CA VAL A 15 8.95 19.51 0.73
C VAL A 15 7.74 20.33 0.25
N PRO A 16 7.87 21.12 -0.84
CA PRO A 16 6.77 21.91 -1.42
C PRO A 16 5.59 21.05 -1.92
N PRO A 17 4.42 21.67 -2.21
CA PRO A 17 3.17 21.01 -2.67
C PRO A 17 3.37 20.13 -3.92
N PRO A 18 2.41 19.24 -4.26
CA PRO A 18 2.67 17.98 -4.96
C PRO A 18 3.52 18.18 -6.21
N THR A 19 4.62 17.41 -6.25
CA THR A 19 5.56 17.38 -7.37
C THR A 19 4.78 17.13 -8.66
N PRO A 20 5.04 17.90 -9.74
CA PRO A 20 4.56 17.58 -11.09
C PRO A 20 4.81 16.11 -11.41
N LEU A 21 4.02 15.52 -12.33
CA LEU A 21 4.24 14.17 -12.84
C LEU A 21 5.70 14.02 -13.27
N ALA A 22 6.49 13.34 -12.43
CA ALA A 22 7.90 13.18 -12.65
C ALA A 22 8.08 12.03 -13.66
N SER A 23 8.66 12.36 -14.81
CA SER A 23 9.09 11.40 -15.82
C SER A 23 10.61 11.49 -15.94
N PRO A 24 11.30 10.37 -16.25
CA PRO A 24 12.73 10.46 -16.54
C PRO A 24 12.96 11.30 -17.80
N GLU A 25 14.16 11.85 -17.95
CA GLU A 25 14.56 12.50 -19.21
C GLU A 25 14.42 11.49 -20.37
N PRO A 26 14.05 11.94 -21.59
CA PRO A 26 13.96 11.06 -22.74
C PRO A 26 15.22 10.19 -22.89
N ASP A 27 15.03 8.91 -23.21
CA ASP A 27 16.09 7.90 -23.36
C ASP A 27 16.91 7.60 -22.10
N THR A 28 16.44 7.99 -20.92
CA THR A 28 17.05 7.60 -19.64
C THR A 28 16.11 6.76 -18.78
N LEU A 29 16.69 5.83 -18.02
CA LEU A 29 15.96 5.08 -16.99
C LEU A 29 16.09 5.82 -15.66
N ALA A 30 14.99 5.88 -14.93
CA ALA A 30 14.97 6.25 -13.53
C ALA A 30 15.71 5.22 -12.68
N GLN A 31 16.18 5.66 -11.52
CA GLN A 31 16.88 4.81 -10.57
C GLN A 31 15.97 4.27 -9.46
N VAL A 32 16.35 3.12 -8.93
CA VAL A 32 15.85 2.63 -7.66
C VAL A 32 16.74 3.18 -6.54
N VAL A 33 16.18 4.01 -5.68
CA VAL A 33 16.90 4.74 -4.63
C VAL A 33 16.40 4.37 -3.24
N ALA A 34 17.26 4.50 -2.23
CA ALA A 34 16.90 4.31 -0.84
C ALA A 34 16.10 5.51 -0.30
N VAL A 35 15.15 5.23 0.61
CA VAL A 35 14.46 6.25 1.41
C VAL A 35 14.90 6.08 2.87
N PRO A 36 15.95 6.79 3.35
CA PRO A 36 16.58 6.48 4.64
C PRO A 36 15.68 6.61 5.87
N SER A 37 14.63 7.42 5.79
CA SER A 37 13.68 7.64 6.90
C SER A 37 12.61 6.54 7.03
N ILE A 38 12.52 5.62 6.06
CA ILE A 38 11.52 4.55 6.02
C ILE A 38 12.26 3.21 5.89
N LEU A 39 12.10 2.34 6.89
CA LEU A 39 12.83 1.08 6.98
C LEU A 39 11.92 -0.13 6.71
N LEU A 40 12.54 -1.23 6.27
CA LEU A 40 11.95 -2.56 6.29
C LEU A 40 11.81 -3.05 7.73
N SER A 41 10.60 -3.43 8.11
CA SER A 41 10.28 -3.87 9.48
C SER A 41 11.07 -5.11 9.94
N PHE A 42 11.51 -5.94 8.98
CA PHE A 42 12.21 -7.21 9.24
C PHE A 42 13.73 -7.15 9.09
N ALA A 43 14.30 -6.05 8.60
CA ALA A 43 15.74 -5.97 8.28
C ALA A 43 16.44 -4.67 8.73
N ASP A 44 15.69 -3.68 9.26
CA ASP A 44 16.22 -2.35 9.62
C ASP A 44 17.03 -1.68 8.48
N GLN A 45 16.74 -2.04 7.24
CA GLN A 45 17.32 -1.45 6.03
C GLN A 45 16.35 -0.46 5.41
N PRO A 46 16.82 0.65 4.81
CA PRO A 46 15.97 1.56 4.05
C PRO A 46 15.16 0.82 2.98
N ILE A 47 13.91 1.20 2.80
CA ILE A 47 13.17 0.75 1.62
C ILE A 47 13.79 1.33 0.36
N LEU A 48 13.59 0.63 -0.75
CA LEU A 48 13.98 1.04 -2.09
C LEU A 48 12.72 1.41 -2.88
N VAL A 49 12.79 2.46 -3.69
CA VAL A 49 11.67 3.00 -4.48
C VAL A 49 12.19 3.56 -5.81
N ASN A 50 11.30 3.79 -6.78
CA ASN A 50 11.62 4.59 -7.95
C ASN A 50 11.88 6.04 -7.51
N GLU A 51 12.99 6.64 -7.93
CA GLU A 51 13.40 7.98 -7.51
C GLU A 51 12.35 9.07 -7.77
N LEU A 52 11.51 8.87 -8.79
CA LEU A 52 10.45 9.80 -9.17
C LEU A 52 9.33 9.91 -8.13
N VAL A 53 9.18 8.92 -7.24
CA VAL A 53 8.15 8.92 -6.18
C VAL A 53 8.73 9.10 -4.78
N ALA A 54 10.05 9.00 -4.60
CA ALA A 54 10.71 9.10 -3.30
C ALA A 54 10.34 10.39 -2.54
N PRO A 55 10.32 11.60 -3.16
CA PRO A 55 9.98 12.82 -2.43
C PRO A 55 8.58 12.78 -1.80
N SER A 56 7.59 12.19 -2.48
CA SER A 56 6.22 12.13 -1.95
C SER A 56 6.02 11.16 -0.81
N LEU A 57 6.82 10.09 -0.74
CA LEU A 57 6.79 9.18 0.41
C LEU A 57 7.28 9.89 1.66
N VAL A 58 8.32 10.70 1.49
CA VAL A 58 8.86 11.53 2.56
C VAL A 58 7.84 12.59 2.99
N SER A 59 7.17 13.27 2.05
CA SER A 59 6.10 14.22 2.37
C SER A 59 4.92 13.56 3.09
N TRP A 60 4.51 12.36 2.65
CA TRP A 60 3.48 11.58 3.32
C TRP A 60 3.89 11.20 4.74
N GLN A 61 5.11 10.70 4.95
CA GLN A 61 5.63 10.38 6.28
C GLN A 61 5.62 11.60 7.21
N GLN A 62 6.08 12.74 6.72
CA GLN A 62 6.14 13.99 7.50
C GLN A 62 4.76 14.44 7.94
N GLU A 63 3.82 14.55 7.01
CA GLU A 63 2.47 15.01 7.34
C GLU A 63 1.75 14.01 8.25
N LEU A 64 1.90 12.71 8.02
CA LEU A 64 1.30 11.72 8.91
C LEU A 64 1.88 11.78 10.32
N LEU A 65 3.19 12.04 10.46
CA LEU A 65 3.82 12.26 11.76
C LEU A 65 3.26 13.50 12.46
N GLU A 66 3.06 14.60 11.73
CA GLU A 66 2.48 15.83 12.28
C GLU A 66 1.02 15.61 12.75
N GLU A 67 0.19 15.02 11.89
CA GLU A 67 -1.24 14.80 12.12
C GLU A 67 -1.52 13.72 13.17
N SER A 68 -0.67 12.70 13.27
CA SER A 68 -0.89 11.59 14.21
C SER A 68 -0.04 11.67 15.47
N GLY A 69 1.10 12.36 15.44
CA GLY A 69 2.12 12.32 16.49
C GLY A 69 2.93 11.02 16.53
N TRP A 70 2.75 10.14 15.56
CA TRP A 70 3.42 8.85 15.45
C TRP A 70 4.21 8.76 14.15
N ASP A 71 5.44 8.26 14.22
CA ASP A 71 6.19 7.90 13.01
C ASP A 71 5.78 6.49 12.55
N PHE A 72 4.53 6.39 12.10
CA PHE A 72 3.92 5.13 11.64
C PHE A 72 4.67 4.53 10.45
N MET A 73 5.16 5.38 9.55
CA MET A 73 5.88 4.97 8.34
C MET A 73 7.36 4.66 8.57
N SER A 74 7.93 4.89 9.76
CA SER A 74 9.33 4.55 10.05
C SER A 74 9.67 3.08 9.77
N LYS A 75 8.69 2.17 9.93
CA LYS A 75 8.82 0.75 9.64
C LYS A 75 7.64 0.26 8.81
N THR A 76 7.94 -0.33 7.66
CA THR A 76 6.97 -0.79 6.66
C THR A 76 7.26 -2.24 6.26
N LEU A 77 6.32 -2.89 5.56
CA LEU A 77 6.52 -4.25 5.03
C LEU A 77 7.33 -4.24 3.73
N GLY A 78 7.47 -3.08 3.09
CA GLY A 78 8.41 -2.83 2.00
C GLY A 78 7.81 -2.12 0.79
N SER A 79 8.65 -1.89 -0.22
CA SER A 79 8.28 -1.19 -1.45
C SER A 79 8.84 -1.90 -2.68
N TRP A 80 10.02 -1.57 -3.17
CA TRP A 80 10.51 -2.15 -4.42
C TRP A 80 10.81 -3.65 -4.33
N ARG A 81 10.50 -4.38 -5.41
CA ARG A 81 10.76 -5.81 -5.59
C ARG A 81 11.43 -6.01 -6.95
N ASN A 82 12.36 -6.96 -7.04
CA ASN A 82 13.04 -7.24 -8.31
C ASN A 82 12.03 -7.73 -9.38
N ILE A 83 12.30 -7.43 -10.65
CA ILE A 83 11.42 -7.74 -11.79
C ILE A 83 11.16 -9.24 -11.92
N ASP A 84 12.16 -10.06 -11.61
CA ASP A 84 12.13 -11.53 -11.68
C ASP A 84 11.54 -12.19 -10.42
N GLN A 85 11.23 -11.40 -9.38
CA GLN A 85 10.70 -11.93 -8.13
C GLN A 85 9.34 -12.59 -8.36
N VAL A 86 9.24 -13.85 -7.93
CA VAL A 86 8.03 -14.69 -7.94
C VAL A 86 7.54 -14.85 -6.51
N ARG A 87 6.22 -14.72 -6.29
CA ARG A 87 5.58 -14.88 -4.97
C ARG A 87 4.39 -15.85 -4.98
N LYS A 88 4.24 -16.65 -6.04
CA LYS A 88 3.21 -17.70 -6.09
C LYS A 88 3.27 -18.59 -4.85
N ARG A 89 2.14 -18.66 -4.12
CA ARG A 89 1.92 -19.67 -3.08
C ARG A 89 1.19 -20.85 -3.70
N GLU A 90 1.54 -22.06 -3.28
CA GLU A 90 0.97 -23.30 -3.82
C GLU A 90 -0.56 -23.36 -3.71
N MET A 91 -1.11 -22.73 -2.68
CA MET A 91 -2.55 -22.65 -2.41
C MET A 91 -3.34 -21.75 -3.37
N TYR A 92 -2.67 -20.90 -4.17
CA TYR A 92 -3.35 -19.99 -5.09
C TYR A 92 -3.23 -20.44 -6.55
N ALA A 93 -4.27 -20.18 -7.33
CA ALA A 93 -4.25 -20.49 -8.77
C ALA A 93 -3.15 -19.70 -9.50
N TYR A 94 -2.98 -18.42 -9.13
CA TYR A 94 -2.11 -17.46 -9.81
C TYR A 94 -1.05 -16.83 -8.89
N ASP A 95 -0.05 -16.19 -9.50
CA ASP A 95 0.86 -15.29 -8.77
C ASP A 95 0.28 -13.88 -8.73
N TYR A 96 -0.49 -13.58 -7.69
CA TYR A 96 -1.10 -12.26 -7.47
C TYR A 96 -0.09 -11.11 -7.35
N GLY A 97 1.19 -11.42 -7.07
CA GLY A 97 2.27 -10.43 -7.02
C GLY A 97 3.01 -10.23 -8.36
N PHE A 98 2.66 -10.98 -9.41
CA PHE A 98 3.49 -11.03 -10.63
C PHE A 98 3.54 -9.71 -11.41
N LEU A 99 2.39 -9.05 -11.57
CA LEU A 99 2.23 -7.73 -12.22
C LEU A 99 1.98 -6.62 -11.20
N SER A 100 2.67 -6.70 -10.06
CA SER A 100 2.55 -5.73 -8.97
C SER A 100 3.34 -4.45 -9.22
N TRP A 101 2.83 -3.30 -8.76
CA TRP A 101 3.51 -2.02 -8.79
C TRP A 101 4.77 -1.93 -7.90
N HIS A 102 4.99 -2.90 -7.01
CA HIS A 102 6.27 -3.05 -6.31
C HIS A 102 7.44 -3.21 -7.29
N LYS A 103 7.23 -3.86 -8.45
CA LYS A 103 8.27 -4.02 -9.47
C LYS A 103 8.63 -2.68 -10.13
N ALA A 104 7.68 -1.75 -10.22
CA ALA A 104 7.90 -0.40 -10.72
C ALA A 104 8.47 0.56 -9.66
N GLY A 105 8.72 0.08 -8.42
CA GLY A 105 9.17 0.92 -7.31
C GLY A 105 8.15 1.99 -6.89
N ARG A 106 6.88 1.74 -7.19
CA ARG A 106 5.75 2.69 -7.08
C ARG A 106 4.62 2.16 -6.20
N ALA A 107 4.92 1.19 -5.33
CA ALA A 107 4.01 0.66 -4.32
C ALA A 107 4.67 0.64 -2.94
N LEU A 108 3.89 0.81 -1.88
CA LEU A 108 4.32 0.71 -0.50
C LEU A 108 3.36 -0.18 0.27
N ASP A 109 3.89 -1.14 1.02
CA ASP A 109 3.14 -1.92 2.00
C ASP A 109 3.37 -1.34 3.39
N LEU A 110 2.36 -0.70 3.99
CA LEU A 110 2.39 -0.21 5.37
C LEU A 110 2.38 -1.37 6.38
N SER A 111 2.70 -1.07 7.65
CA SER A 111 2.59 -2.07 8.72
C SER A 111 1.14 -2.57 8.87
N LEU A 112 0.96 -3.83 9.27
CA LEU A 112 -0.37 -4.45 9.45
C LEU A 112 -1.07 -4.02 10.74
N ASP A 113 -0.29 -3.58 11.74
CA ASP A 113 -0.75 -3.00 12.99
C ASP A 113 0.22 -1.89 13.45
N TYR A 114 -0.19 -1.11 14.45
CA TYR A 114 0.69 -0.15 15.11
C TYR A 114 0.42 -0.12 16.61
N LYS A 115 1.24 -0.85 17.38
CA LYS A 115 1.03 -1.01 18.82
C LYS A 115 1.86 -0.01 19.64
N VAL A 116 1.17 0.71 20.51
CA VAL A 116 1.77 1.55 21.57
C VAL A 116 1.33 0.96 22.91
N ASP A 117 2.30 0.60 23.75
CA ASP A 117 2.08 -0.05 25.05
C ASP A 117 1.14 -1.27 24.97
N GLY A 118 1.29 -2.06 23.90
CA GLY A 118 0.49 -3.27 23.65
C GLY A 118 -0.88 -3.01 23.02
N ILE A 119 -1.30 -1.75 22.86
CA ILE A 119 -2.59 -1.37 22.29
C ILE A 119 -2.41 -0.95 20.83
N ASN A 120 -3.14 -1.61 19.92
CA ASN A 120 -3.15 -1.21 18.52
C ASN A 120 -3.85 0.14 18.36
N GLN A 121 -3.16 1.11 17.76
CA GLN A 121 -3.67 2.45 17.47
C GLN A 121 -4.31 2.51 16.08
N MET A 122 -4.08 1.50 15.23
CA MET A 122 -4.66 1.42 13.90
C MET A 122 -6.13 0.96 13.97
N VAL A 123 -6.95 1.62 13.17
CA VAL A 123 -8.35 1.29 12.96
C VAL A 123 -8.61 1.24 11.46
N LEU A 124 -9.34 0.23 10.99
CA LEU A 124 -9.73 0.08 9.60
C LEU A 124 -11.24 0.31 9.48
N ALA A 125 -11.67 0.99 8.43
CA ALA A 125 -13.07 1.10 8.05
C ALA A 125 -13.26 0.56 6.63
N ARG A 126 -14.37 -0.16 6.41
CA ARG A 126 -14.75 -0.67 5.10
C ARG A 126 -15.40 0.43 4.28
N GLU A 127 -15.01 0.55 3.02
CA GLU A 127 -15.62 1.46 2.05
C GLU A 127 -15.96 0.70 0.77
N ASP A 128 -17.24 0.69 0.42
CA ASP A 128 -17.75 0.03 -0.79
C ASP A 128 -17.89 1.07 -1.90
N LEU A 129 -17.13 0.92 -2.99
CA LEU A 129 -17.16 1.78 -4.17
C LEU A 129 -17.58 0.97 -5.38
N GLY A 130 -18.88 1.01 -5.71
CA GLY A 130 -19.46 0.12 -6.71
C GLY A 130 -19.40 -1.33 -6.24
N GLU A 131 -18.85 -2.22 -7.06
CA GLU A 131 -18.65 -3.65 -6.74
C GLU A 131 -17.35 -3.91 -5.99
N GLN A 132 -16.51 -2.89 -5.79
CA GLN A 132 -15.20 -3.02 -5.17
C GLN A 132 -15.23 -2.63 -3.71
N VAL A 133 -14.49 -3.38 -2.90
CA VAL A 133 -14.32 -3.11 -1.48
C VAL A 133 -12.92 -2.55 -1.25
N TYR A 134 -12.86 -1.45 -0.51
CA TYR A 134 -11.66 -0.76 -0.11
C TYR A 134 -11.59 -0.66 1.42
N TRP A 135 -10.39 -0.44 1.92
CA TRP A 135 -10.16 -0.22 3.34
C TRP A 135 -9.59 1.17 3.57
N ARG A 136 -10.22 1.93 4.45
CA ARG A 136 -9.70 3.21 4.93
C ARG A 136 -8.97 2.97 6.25
N MET A 137 -7.74 3.46 6.33
CA MET A 137 -6.90 3.31 7.51
C MET A 137 -6.88 4.60 8.32
N TYR A 138 -7.10 4.46 9.62
CA TYR A 138 -7.03 5.52 10.60
C TYR A 138 -6.02 5.17 11.67
N LEU A 139 -5.36 6.18 12.22
CA LEU A 139 -4.43 6.04 13.32
C LEU A 139 -4.87 6.92 14.48
N ARG A 140 -5.13 6.32 15.64
CA ARG A 140 -5.43 7.06 16.86
C ARG A 140 -4.24 7.96 17.21
N THR A 141 -4.49 9.25 17.36
CA THR A 141 -3.41 10.24 17.52
C THR A 141 -2.77 10.18 18.91
N ALA A 142 -1.49 10.52 19.00
CA ALA A 142 -0.71 10.54 20.24
C ALA A 142 -1.31 11.52 21.27
N LYS A 143 -1.82 12.67 20.80
CA LYS A 143 -2.54 13.65 21.62
C LYS A 143 -4.03 13.59 21.37
N GLN A 144 -4.78 13.19 22.39
CA GLN A 144 -6.25 13.07 22.35
C GLN A 144 -6.96 14.35 22.84
N ASP A 145 -6.29 15.50 22.76
CA ASP A 145 -6.79 16.81 23.20
C ASP A 145 -7.44 17.63 22.07
N GLY A 146 -7.49 17.08 20.86
CA GLY A 146 -8.02 17.73 19.66
C GLY A 146 -7.02 18.60 18.91
N THR A 147 -5.75 18.62 19.31
CA THR A 147 -4.68 19.28 18.54
C THR A 147 -4.15 18.45 17.37
N GLN A 148 -4.53 17.17 17.28
CA GLN A 148 -4.11 16.21 16.28
C GLN A 148 -5.28 15.35 15.81
N GLY A 149 -5.49 15.26 14.50
CA GLY A 149 -6.57 14.50 13.88
C GLY A 149 -7.97 15.01 14.21
N GLU A 150 -8.98 14.22 13.86
CA GLU A 150 -10.39 14.54 14.08
C GLU A 150 -11.14 13.37 14.74
N PRO A 151 -12.30 13.61 15.36
CA PRO A 151 -13.20 12.52 15.75
C PRO A 151 -13.56 11.64 14.55
N LEU A 152 -13.49 10.33 14.75
CA LEU A 152 -13.82 9.37 13.70
C LEU A 152 -15.30 9.48 13.34
N LYS A 153 -15.61 9.48 12.04
CA LYS A 153 -16.99 9.58 11.51
C LYS A 153 -17.48 8.25 10.91
N GLU A 154 -16.55 7.33 10.66
CA GLU A 154 -16.80 6.04 10.04
C GLU A 154 -16.79 4.90 11.07
N ASN A 155 -17.66 3.91 10.89
CA ASN A 155 -17.65 2.71 11.72
C ASN A 155 -16.40 1.87 11.42
N PRO A 156 -15.60 1.53 12.43
CA PRO A 156 -14.54 0.55 12.24
C PRO A 156 -15.08 -0.80 11.79
N TRP A 157 -14.27 -1.55 11.06
CA TRP A 157 -14.55 -2.92 10.66
C TRP A 157 -13.78 -3.90 11.56
N LEU A 158 -14.52 -4.83 12.18
CA LEU A 158 -13.97 -6.00 12.81
C LEU A 158 -13.94 -7.13 11.79
N HIS A 159 -12.75 -7.52 11.34
CA HIS A 159 -12.60 -8.61 10.39
C HIS A 159 -12.98 -9.98 10.95
N TRP A 160 -13.41 -10.89 10.07
CA TRP A 160 -13.86 -12.24 10.39
C TRP A 160 -12.85 -13.04 11.22
N TRP A 161 -11.54 -12.85 11.03
CA TRP A 161 -10.51 -13.58 11.77
C TRP A 161 -10.40 -13.16 13.25
N HIS A 162 -11.17 -12.16 13.67
CA HIS A 162 -11.37 -11.77 15.07
C HIS A 162 -12.73 -12.21 15.63
N ILE A 163 -13.53 -12.93 14.85
CA ILE A 163 -14.88 -13.36 15.19
C ILE A 163 -14.86 -14.87 15.40
N VAL A 164 -15.42 -15.32 16.52
CA VAL A 164 -15.66 -16.74 16.80
C VAL A 164 -16.96 -17.13 16.09
N PRO A 165 -16.94 -18.02 15.07
CA PRO A 165 -18.12 -18.34 14.25
C PRO A 165 -19.34 -18.80 15.05
N GLU A 166 -19.12 -19.51 16.16
CA GLU A 166 -20.17 -20.02 17.04
C GLU A 166 -20.92 -18.90 17.78
N HIS A 167 -20.30 -17.74 17.94
CA HIS A 167 -20.89 -16.60 18.63
C HIS A 167 -21.60 -15.62 17.68
N ASP A 168 -21.12 -15.49 16.44
CA ASP A 168 -21.66 -14.54 15.47
C ASP A 168 -21.40 -15.02 14.03
N ARG A 169 -22.19 -16.03 13.62
CA ARG A 169 -22.04 -16.69 12.33
C ARG A 169 -22.29 -15.75 11.15
N GLU A 170 -23.29 -14.88 11.28
CA GLU A 170 -23.65 -13.92 10.23
C GLU A 170 -22.50 -12.95 9.95
N ALA A 171 -21.88 -12.38 10.99
CA ALA A 171 -20.73 -11.50 10.82
C ALA A 171 -19.49 -12.24 10.28
N TYR A 172 -19.26 -13.48 10.73
CA TYR A 172 -18.15 -14.29 10.23
C TYR A 172 -18.29 -14.57 8.72
N ASP A 173 -19.46 -15.05 8.28
CA ASP A 173 -19.74 -15.36 6.88
C ASP A 173 -19.73 -14.09 5.99
N ALA A 174 -20.03 -12.92 6.56
CA ALA A 174 -19.97 -11.62 5.86
C ALA A 174 -18.54 -11.03 5.78
N GLY A 175 -17.50 -11.74 6.24
CA GLY A 175 -16.12 -11.27 6.26
C GLY A 175 -15.81 -10.27 7.39
N GLY A 176 -16.77 -10.04 8.29
CA GLY A 176 -16.64 -9.16 9.44
C GLY A 176 -17.91 -8.37 9.75
N LYS A 177 -17.80 -7.40 10.66
CA LYS A 177 -18.89 -6.49 11.01
C LYS A 177 -18.42 -5.09 11.37
N ARG A 178 -19.33 -4.12 11.26
CA ARG A 178 -19.12 -2.76 11.77
C ARG A 178 -19.14 -2.74 13.30
N LEU A 179 -18.21 -1.99 13.89
CA LEU A 179 -18.17 -1.67 15.31
C LEU A 179 -18.75 -0.28 15.57
N PRO A 180 -19.18 0.01 16.82
CA PRO A 180 -19.48 1.38 17.23
C PRO A 180 -18.30 2.32 16.98
N ILE A 181 -18.58 3.55 16.59
CA ILE A 181 -17.56 4.58 16.41
C ILE A 181 -16.90 4.86 17.77
N PRO A 182 -15.58 4.64 17.92
CA PRO A 182 -14.88 4.92 19.15
C PRO A 182 -14.74 6.43 19.37
N SER A 183 -14.72 6.84 20.63
CA SER A 183 -14.31 8.19 21.01
C SER A 183 -12.83 8.44 20.72
N GLY A 184 -12.43 9.70 20.67
CA GLY A 184 -11.04 10.12 20.52
C GLY A 184 -10.79 10.80 19.18
N TYR A 185 -9.52 11.08 18.91
CA TYR A 185 -9.07 11.75 17.69
C TYR A 185 -8.19 10.81 16.87
N TYR A 186 -8.38 10.83 15.56
CA TYR A 186 -7.74 9.93 14.62
C TYR A 186 -7.22 10.72 13.42
N ALA A 187 -5.99 10.41 13.00
CA ALA A 187 -5.45 10.85 11.73
C ALA A 187 -5.92 9.88 10.64
N ASP A 188 -6.33 10.43 9.49
CA ASP A 188 -6.78 9.65 8.35
C ASP A 188 -5.59 9.33 7.43
N VAL A 189 -5.03 8.14 7.61
CA VAL A 189 -3.81 7.71 6.88
C VAL A 189 -4.08 7.68 5.38
N THR A 190 -5.26 7.19 4.99
CA THR A 190 -5.64 7.05 3.58
C THR A 190 -5.85 8.40 2.90
N ASP A 191 -6.49 9.36 3.58
CA ASP A 191 -6.67 10.71 3.03
C ASP A 191 -5.34 11.45 2.90
N ILE A 192 -4.47 11.37 3.92
CA ILE A 192 -3.12 11.94 3.85
C ILE A 192 -2.34 11.30 2.69
N ALA A 193 -2.36 9.97 2.55
CA ALA A 193 -1.70 9.28 1.44
C ALA A 193 -2.15 9.83 0.08
N LYS A 194 -3.47 9.99 -0.10
CA LYS A 194 -4.07 10.51 -1.33
C LYS A 194 -3.61 11.93 -1.65
N ARG A 195 -3.46 12.80 -0.64
CA ARG A 195 -2.92 14.17 -0.82
C ARG A 195 -1.48 14.18 -1.36
N HIS A 196 -0.73 13.12 -1.14
CA HIS A 196 0.63 12.90 -1.67
C HIS A 196 0.67 12.01 -2.93
N GLY A 197 -0.48 11.69 -3.52
CA GLY A 197 -0.59 10.89 -4.74
C GLY A 197 -0.47 9.38 -4.54
N TRP A 198 -0.56 8.89 -3.30
CA TRP A 198 -0.57 7.48 -2.96
C TRP A 198 -2.01 7.02 -2.73
N GLU A 199 -2.46 6.04 -3.50
CA GLU A 199 -3.82 5.51 -3.43
C GLU A 199 -3.81 4.07 -2.94
N ARG A 200 -4.73 3.74 -2.04
CA ARG A 200 -5.03 2.35 -1.67
C ARG A 200 -5.57 1.58 -2.89
N ILE A 201 -5.41 0.26 -2.89
CA ILE A 201 -6.06 -0.61 -3.88
C ILE A 201 -7.36 -1.21 -3.35
N ALA A 202 -8.19 -1.72 -4.27
CA ALA A 202 -9.29 -2.59 -3.89
C ALA A 202 -8.73 -3.91 -3.35
N CYS A 203 -9.44 -4.50 -2.39
CA CYS A 203 -9.13 -5.84 -1.95
C CYS A 203 -9.44 -6.88 -3.04
N TYR A 204 -8.85 -8.06 -2.95
CA TYR A 204 -9.20 -9.17 -3.83
C TYR A 204 -10.49 -9.87 -3.39
N ALA A 205 -11.37 -10.12 -4.36
CA ALA A 205 -12.66 -10.80 -4.17
C ALA A 205 -12.82 -11.91 -5.22
N ILE A 206 -11.84 -12.81 -5.31
CA ILE A 206 -11.84 -13.90 -6.28
C ILE A 206 -12.41 -15.14 -5.60
N GLU A 207 -13.63 -15.50 -5.98
CA GLU A 207 -14.34 -16.67 -5.45
C GLU A 207 -13.50 -17.95 -5.58
N ASP A 208 -13.55 -18.78 -4.54
CA ASP A 208 -12.82 -20.05 -4.41
C ASP A 208 -11.28 -19.95 -4.51
N ASP A 209 -10.69 -18.73 -4.45
CA ASP A 209 -9.24 -18.52 -4.46
C ASP A 209 -8.81 -17.39 -3.50
N TYR A 210 -8.41 -16.22 -4.00
CA TYR A 210 -7.88 -15.12 -3.19
C TYR A 210 -8.99 -14.11 -2.89
N HIS A 211 -9.71 -14.34 -1.78
CA HIS A 211 -10.84 -13.51 -1.37
C HIS A 211 -10.68 -12.97 0.05
N TRP A 212 -10.92 -11.67 0.23
CA TRP A 212 -10.76 -10.95 1.50
C TRP A 212 -11.62 -11.49 2.67
N ASN A 213 -12.69 -12.22 2.38
CA ASN A 213 -13.60 -12.80 3.36
C ASN A 213 -13.08 -14.14 3.94
N THR A 214 -12.03 -14.72 3.36
CA THR A 214 -11.46 -16.02 3.74
C THR A 214 -9.94 -16.00 3.84
N ASP A 215 -9.27 -15.02 3.24
CA ASP A 215 -7.84 -14.76 3.36
C ASP A 215 -7.58 -13.32 3.82
N SER A 216 -6.92 -13.15 4.96
CA SER A 216 -6.59 -11.82 5.47
C SER A 216 -5.67 -11.03 4.53
N ASN A 217 -4.84 -11.70 3.71
CA ASN A 217 -3.97 -11.03 2.77
C ASN A 217 -4.71 -10.40 1.60
N ALA A 218 -5.81 -11.03 1.17
CA ALA A 218 -6.64 -10.50 0.12
C ALA A 218 -7.31 -9.16 0.51
N THR A 219 -7.26 -8.73 1.77
CA THR A 219 -7.74 -7.40 2.17
C THR A 219 -6.89 -6.26 1.62
N GLU A 220 -5.57 -6.44 1.47
CA GLU A 220 -4.65 -5.44 0.92
C GLU A 220 -4.74 -4.03 1.55
N TYR A 221 -5.28 -3.89 2.77
CA TYR A 221 -5.52 -2.57 3.39
C TYR A 221 -4.24 -1.76 3.64
N TRP A 222 -3.09 -2.42 3.62
CA TRP A 222 -1.76 -1.83 3.79
C TRP A 222 -1.13 -1.39 2.48
N HIS A 223 -1.67 -1.80 1.33
CA HIS A 223 -1.03 -1.64 0.03
C HIS A 223 -1.46 -0.33 -0.63
N TYR A 224 -0.49 0.54 -0.89
CA TYR A 224 -0.68 1.82 -1.54
C TYR A 224 0.18 1.90 -2.80
N GLU A 225 -0.39 2.42 -3.89
CA GLU A 225 0.25 2.60 -5.18
C GLU A 225 0.26 4.08 -5.55
N ARG A 226 1.35 4.53 -6.18
CA ARG A 226 1.40 5.82 -6.85
C ARG A 226 1.49 5.58 -8.35
N THR A 227 0.37 5.72 -9.05
CA THR A 227 0.28 5.40 -10.48
C THR A 227 0.61 6.58 -11.38
N ASP A 228 0.37 7.81 -10.90
CA ASP A 228 0.55 9.04 -11.68
C ASP A 228 -0.17 8.99 -13.05
N GLY A 229 -1.29 8.24 -13.12
CA GLY A 229 -2.07 8.04 -14.35
C GLY A 229 -1.48 7.05 -15.37
N MET A 230 -0.35 6.41 -15.06
CA MET A 230 0.25 5.39 -15.93
C MET A 230 -0.42 4.03 -15.77
N ILE A 231 -0.42 3.25 -16.85
CA ILE A 231 -0.59 1.80 -16.76
C ILE A 231 0.72 1.15 -16.29
N TRP A 232 0.63 -0.07 -15.76
CA TRP A 232 1.76 -0.74 -15.14
C TRP A 232 2.97 -0.88 -16.08
N TRP A 233 2.75 -1.23 -17.36
CA TRP A 233 3.84 -1.37 -18.33
C TRP A 233 4.62 -0.06 -18.53
N ASP A 234 3.93 1.08 -18.61
CA ASP A 234 4.58 2.39 -18.76
C ASP A 234 5.41 2.75 -17.53
N ALA A 235 4.89 2.46 -16.34
CA ALA A 235 5.66 2.65 -15.11
C ALA A 235 6.90 1.74 -15.04
N MET A 236 6.79 0.51 -15.54
CA MET A 236 7.92 -0.43 -15.61
C MET A 236 9.00 0.04 -16.59
N GLN A 237 8.63 0.69 -17.71
CA GLN A 237 9.57 1.28 -18.66
C GLN A 237 10.41 2.42 -18.05
N GLN A 238 10.01 2.98 -16.91
CA GLN A 238 10.85 3.95 -16.19
C GLN A 238 12.10 3.30 -15.60
N LEU A 239 12.06 2.02 -15.20
CA LEU A 239 13.17 1.36 -14.50
C LEU A 239 13.90 0.31 -15.34
N TYR A 240 13.26 -0.21 -16.38
CA TYR A 240 13.75 -1.37 -17.13
C TYR A 240 13.77 -1.10 -18.62
N THR A 241 14.81 -1.61 -19.28
CA THR A 241 14.89 -1.61 -20.75
C THR A 241 13.80 -2.50 -21.35
N PRO A 242 13.38 -2.25 -22.60
CA PRO A 242 12.42 -3.12 -23.30
C PRO A 242 12.82 -4.59 -23.33
N GLN A 243 14.13 -4.87 -23.48
CA GLN A 243 14.66 -6.24 -23.46
C GLN A 243 14.40 -6.92 -22.10
N GLN A 244 14.71 -6.24 -20.99
CA GLN A 244 14.47 -6.79 -19.65
C GLN A 244 12.98 -7.03 -19.40
N LEU A 245 12.11 -6.13 -19.87
CA LEU A 245 10.67 -6.31 -19.74
C LEU A 245 10.19 -7.54 -20.52
N GLU A 246 10.58 -7.69 -21.79
CA GLU A 246 10.17 -8.83 -22.61
C GLU A 246 10.64 -10.17 -22.01
N GLU A 247 11.88 -10.23 -21.54
CA GLU A 247 12.48 -11.44 -20.96
C GLU A 247 11.83 -11.88 -19.63
N ASN A 248 11.33 -10.95 -18.82
CA ASN A 248 10.87 -11.24 -17.46
C ASN A 248 9.35 -11.17 -17.27
N VAL A 249 8.68 -10.28 -17.99
CA VAL A 249 7.26 -9.94 -17.80
C VAL A 249 6.53 -9.68 -19.12
N GLY A 250 7.16 -9.92 -20.27
CA GLY A 250 6.55 -9.83 -21.59
C GLY A 250 5.38 -10.79 -21.78
N TRP A 251 4.66 -10.66 -22.88
CA TRP A 251 3.41 -11.40 -23.12
C TRP A 251 3.55 -12.90 -22.89
N ARG A 252 4.58 -13.50 -23.49
CA ARG A 252 4.78 -14.95 -23.43
C ARG A 252 5.14 -15.45 -22.03
N VAL A 253 5.87 -14.66 -21.25
CA VAL A 253 6.17 -15.00 -19.85
C VAL A 253 4.91 -14.85 -19.00
N SER A 254 4.19 -13.75 -19.20
CA SER A 254 2.97 -13.42 -18.47
C SER A 254 1.84 -14.43 -18.69
N LEU A 255 1.70 -15.04 -19.88
CA LEU A 255 0.71 -16.10 -20.12
C LEU A 255 0.83 -17.30 -19.16
N ASN A 256 2.01 -17.54 -18.58
CA ASN A 256 2.24 -18.67 -17.66
C ASN A 256 2.12 -18.28 -16.18
N LYS A 257 2.00 -16.98 -15.86
CA LYS A 257 2.16 -16.46 -14.49
C LYS A 257 1.05 -15.50 -14.05
N ALA A 258 0.54 -14.68 -14.98
CA ALA A 258 -0.54 -13.74 -14.72
C ALA A 258 -1.89 -14.45 -14.59
N GLN A 259 -2.87 -13.74 -14.02
CA GLN A 259 -4.21 -14.27 -13.78
C GLN A 259 -4.97 -14.54 -15.08
N THR A 260 -5.12 -13.51 -15.91
CA THR A 260 -5.92 -13.57 -17.15
C THR A 260 -5.29 -12.71 -18.25
N LYS A 261 -5.69 -12.96 -19.50
CA LYS A 261 -5.27 -12.10 -20.63
C LYS A 261 -5.80 -10.68 -20.47
N GLU A 262 -7.01 -10.54 -19.95
CA GLU A 262 -7.67 -9.25 -19.69
C GLU A 262 -6.87 -8.43 -18.67
N MET A 263 -6.36 -9.07 -17.61
CA MET A 263 -5.48 -8.43 -16.62
C MET A 263 -4.14 -8.00 -17.25
N MET A 264 -3.56 -8.82 -18.12
CA MET A 264 -2.33 -8.44 -18.83
C MET A 264 -2.56 -7.22 -19.73
N LEU A 265 -3.67 -7.20 -20.47
CA LEU A 265 -4.05 -6.09 -21.34
C LEU A 265 -4.34 -4.81 -20.54
N SER A 266 -5.03 -4.91 -19.40
CA SER A 266 -5.30 -3.74 -18.54
C SER A 266 -4.01 -3.17 -17.91
N LYS A 267 -2.99 -4.01 -17.72
CA LYS A 267 -1.64 -3.61 -17.28
C LYS A 267 -0.77 -3.08 -18.41
N GLY A 268 -1.24 -3.08 -19.66
CA GLY A 268 -0.52 -2.57 -20.82
C GLY A 268 0.56 -3.49 -21.38
N VAL A 269 0.58 -4.78 -21.00
CA VAL A 269 1.59 -5.72 -21.50
C VAL A 269 1.43 -5.86 -23.03
N PRO A 270 2.45 -5.51 -23.84
CA PRO A 270 2.37 -5.58 -25.29
C PRO A 270 2.12 -7.01 -25.73
N THR A 271 1.10 -7.22 -26.57
CA THR A 271 0.92 -8.51 -27.22
C THR A 271 2.08 -8.76 -28.18
N ALA A 272 2.51 -10.02 -28.33
CA ALA A 272 3.28 -10.37 -29.52
C ALA A 272 2.44 -9.96 -30.74
N SER A 273 2.97 -9.09 -31.60
CA SER A 273 2.28 -8.69 -32.84
C SER A 273 1.74 -9.93 -33.56
N PRO A 274 0.57 -9.87 -34.22
CA PRO A 274 0.18 -10.91 -35.15
C PRO A 274 1.23 -11.13 -36.24
#